data_AF-A0AB39LIW2-F1
#
_entry.id   AF-A0AB39LIW2-F1
#
_cell.length_a   1.000
_cell.length_b   1.000
_cell.length_c   1.000
_cell.angle_alpha   90.00
_cell.angle_beta   90.00
_cell.angle_gamma   90.00
#
_symmetry.space_group_name_H-M   'P 1'
#
loop_
_entity.id
_entity.type
_entity.pdbx_description
1 polymer ?
#
loop_
_entity_poly.entity_id
_entity_poly.type
_entity_poly.pdbx_seq_one_letter_code
_entity_poly.pdbx_strand_id
1 'polypeptide(L)' 'MQAAPVRATAIPSLTTALRAVESLLMSSGQRTARRNAWTSVLEDRRRAQDRVEAQRVLDQSLLTRP' A
#
# COMPACT_ATOMS: atom_id res chain seq x y z
N MET A 1 29.63 -43.65 -21.44
CA MET A 1 28.43 -43.01 -20.89
C MET A 1 28.81 -41.60 -20.45
N GLN A 2 28.28 -40.55 -21.10
CA GLN A 2 28.43 -39.16 -20.62
C GLN A 2 27.34 -38.90 -19.57
N ALA A 3 27.74 -38.47 -18.37
CA ALA A 3 26.81 -38.12 -17.30
C ALA A 3 26.19 -36.73 -17.56
N ALA A 4 24.88 -36.60 -17.35
CA ALA A 4 24.18 -35.32 -17.45
C ALA A 4 24.67 -34.36 -16.35
N PRO A 5 24.85 -33.06 -16.65
CA PRO A 5 25.33 -32.09 -15.67
C PRO A 5 24.33 -31.94 -14.52
N VAL A 6 24.74 -32.29 -13.30
CA VAL A 6 23.99 -32.06 -12.08
C VAL A 6 24.17 -30.60 -11.68
N ARG A 7 23.06 -29.85 -11.57
CA ARG A 7 23.10 -28.49 -11.02
C ARG A 7 23.18 -28.56 -9.50
N ALA A 8 24.27 -28.07 -8.93
CA ALA A 8 24.40 -27.87 -7.50
C ALA A 8 23.61 -26.62 -7.08
N THR A 9 22.59 -26.78 -6.25
CA THR A 9 21.96 -25.67 -5.51
C THR A 9 22.84 -25.34 -4.31
N ALA A 10 23.40 -24.12 -4.28
CA ALA A 10 24.19 -23.67 -3.14
C ALA A 10 23.30 -23.61 -1.88
N ILE A 11 23.81 -24.13 -0.76
CA ILE A 11 23.15 -23.98 0.55
C ILE A 11 23.20 -22.49 0.91
N PRO A 12 22.06 -21.85 1.19
CA PRO A 12 22.05 -20.44 1.57
C PRO A 12 22.89 -20.25 2.84
N SER A 13 23.71 -19.20 2.86
CA SER A 13 24.35 -18.76 4.10
C SER A 13 23.29 -18.41 5.14
N LEU A 14 23.65 -18.47 6.43
CA LEU A 14 22.77 -18.05 7.52
C LEU A 14 22.21 -16.63 7.29
N THR A 15 23.04 -15.70 6.81
CA THR A 15 22.63 -14.34 6.49
C THR A 15 21.57 -14.30 5.38
N THR A 16 21.72 -15.13 4.34
CA THR A 16 20.73 -15.25 3.27
C THR A 16 19.40 -15.80 3.80
N ALA A 17 19.45 -16.81 4.67
CA ALA A 17 18.27 -17.39 5.28
C ALA A 17 17.53 -16.38 6.17
N LEU A 18 18.26 -15.64 7.02
CA LEU A 18 17.69 -14.61 7.88
C LEU A 18 17.03 -13.49 7.08
N ARG A 19 17.67 -13.03 6.00
CA ARG A 19 17.09 -11.99 5.12
C ARG A 19 15.84 -12.46 4.39
N ALA A 20 15.76 -13.74 4.03
CA ALA A 20 14.56 -14.33 3.42
C ALA A 20 13.39 -14.40 4.43
N VAL A 21 13.68 -14.80 5.67
CA VAL A 21 12.69 -14.81 6.76
C VAL A 21 12.22 -13.39 7.07
N GLU A 22 13.13 -12.43 7.17
CA GLU A 22 12.80 -11.01 7.37
C GLU A 22 11.88 -10.51 6.25
N SER A 23 12.22 -10.79 4.99
CA SER A 23 11.40 -10.41 3.83
C SER A 23 10.00 -11.05 3.91
N LEU A 24 9.91 -12.32 4.32
CA LEU A 24 8.63 -13.02 4.46
C LEU A 24 7.78 -12.39 5.58
N LEU A 25 8.36 -12.18 6.75
CA LEU A 25 7.71 -11.56 7.91
C LEU A 25 7.25 -10.13 7.60
N MET A 26 8.09 -9.34 6.93
CA MET A 26 7.79 -7.95 6.57
C MET A 26 6.78 -7.84 5.41
N SER A 27 6.63 -8.88 4.58
CA SER A 27 5.78 -8.82 3.38
C SER A 27 4.31 -8.53 3.68
N SER A 28 3.79 -9.05 4.80
CA SER A 28 2.40 -8.83 5.22
C SER A 28 2.18 -7.37 5.62
N GLY A 29 3.10 -6.80 6.41
CA GLY A 29 3.09 -5.39 6.80
C GLY A 29 3.14 -4.44 5.60
N GLN A 30 3.96 -4.74 4.60
CA GLN A 30 4.04 -3.94 3.37
C GLN A 30 2.74 -3.97 2.55
N ARG A 31 2.09 -5.14 2.44
CA ARG A 31 0.77 -5.24 1.77
C ARG A 31 -0.30 -4.45 2.52
N THR A 32 -0.33 -4.51 3.84
CA THR A 32 -1.25 -3.72 4.67
C THR A 32 -0.97 -2.22 4.55
N ALA A 33 0.29 -1.80 4.60
CA ALA A 33 0.67 -0.40 4.42
C ALA A 33 0.21 0.16 3.06
N ARG A 34 0.38 -0.61 1.96
CA ARG A 34 -0.11 -0.22 0.63
C ARG A 34 -1.63 -0.08 0.58
N ARG A 35 -2.36 -1.02 1.19
CA ARG A 35 -3.83 -0.95 1.28
C ARG A 35 -4.28 0.26 2.09
N ASN A 36 -3.68 0.47 3.26
CA ASN A 36 -4.00 1.60 4.13
C ASN A 36 -3.73 2.93 3.43
N ALA A 37 -2.56 3.07 2.79
CA ALA A 37 -2.22 4.27 2.04
C ALA A 37 -3.22 4.55 0.92
N TRP A 38 -3.61 3.53 0.16
CA TRP A 38 -4.62 3.67 -0.89
C TRP A 38 -5.98 4.09 -0.33
N THR A 39 -6.46 3.43 0.74
CA THR A 39 -7.72 3.77 1.40
C THR A 39 -7.70 5.20 1.93
N SER A 40 -6.60 5.65 2.55
CA SER A 40 -6.46 7.02 3.02
C SER A 40 -6.54 8.04 1.89
N VAL A 41 -5.91 7.79 0.74
CA VAL A 41 -6.00 8.68 -0.42
C VAL A 41 -7.42 8.78 -0.98
N LEU A 42 -8.15 7.65 -1.04
CA LEU A 42 -9.54 7.67 -1.47
C LEU A 42 -10.43 8.44 -0.50
N GLU A 43 -10.24 8.24 0.80
CA GLU A 43 -10.99 8.95 1.83
C GLU A 43 -10.66 10.45 1.83
N ASP A 44 -9.40 10.84 1.61
CA ASP A 44 -9.00 12.24 1.50
C ASP A 44 -9.66 12.94 0.31
N ARG A 45 -9.74 12.25 -0.83
CA ARG A 45 -10.43 12.76 -2.02
C ARG A 45 -11.92 12.97 -1.77
N ARG A 46 -12.57 12.00 -1.13
CA ARG A 46 -13.98 12.12 -0.73
C ARG A 46 -14.17 13.30 0.24
N ARG A 47 -13.36 13.37 1.31
CA ARG A 47 -13.40 14.49 2.27
C ARG A 47 -13.15 15.85 1.61
N ALA A 48 -12.32 15.91 0.57
CA ALA A 48 -12.12 17.14 -0.19
C ALA A 48 -13.38 17.53 -0.99
N GLN A 49 -14.04 16.57 -1.63
CA GLN A 49 -15.31 16.80 -2.33
C GLN A 49 -16.41 17.25 -1.36
N ASP A 50 -16.53 16.57 -0.22
CA ASP A 50 -17.52 16.91 0.81
C ASP A 50 -17.32 18.34 1.33
N ARG A 51 -16.07 18.80 1.51
CA ARG A 51 -15.77 20.19 1.87
C ARG A 51 -16.18 21.20 0.79
N VAL A 52 -15.94 20.87 -0.48
CA VAL A 52 -16.34 21.74 -1.60
C VAL A 52 -17.86 21.87 -1.68
N GLU A 53 -18.57 20.75 -1.53
CA GLU A 53 -20.04 20.76 -1.55
C GLU A 53 -20.63 21.48 -0.34
N ALA A 54 -20.07 21.25 0.85
CA ALA A 54 -20.46 22.00 2.04
C ALA A 54 -20.28 23.51 1.85
N GLN A 55 -19.14 23.94 1.28
CA GLN A 55 -18.91 25.36 0.99
C GLN A 55 -19.94 25.91 0.00
N ARG A 56 -20.24 25.16 -1.07
CA ARG A 56 -21.26 25.56 -2.06
C ARG A 56 -22.63 25.78 -1.42
N VAL A 57 -23.07 24.87 -0.55
CA VAL A 57 -24.35 24.97 0.16
C VAL A 57 -24.35 26.19 1.09
N LEU A 58 -23.25 26.44 1.81
CA LEU A 58 -23.12 27.62 2.67
C LEU A 58 -23.20 28.91 1.85
N ASP A 59 -22.46 29.01 0.75
CA ASP A 59 -22.48 30.20 -0.13
C ASP A 59 -23.88 30.44 -0.70
N GLN A 60 -24.56 29.38 -1.17
CA GLN A 60 -25.95 29.48 -1.63
C GLN A 60 -26.89 29.97 -0.52
N SER A 61 -26.74 29.45 0.71
CA SER A 61 -27.56 29.89 1.84
C SER A 61 -27.36 31.37 2.17
N LEU A 62 -26.12 31.87 2.05
CA LEU A 62 -25.80 33.28 2.26
C LEU A 62 -26.40 34.17 1.17
N LEU A 63 -26.35 33.74 -0.09
CA LEU A 63 -26.93 34.47 -1.22
C LEU A 63 -28.46 34.52 -1.18
N THR A 64 -29.10 33.54 -0.53
CA THR A 64 -30.57 33.43 -0.45
C THR A 64 -31.15 34.11 0.79
N ARG A 65 -30.29 34.68 1.67
CA ARG A 65 -30.73 35.40 2.87
C ARG A 65 -31.26 36.80 2.47
N PRO A 66 -32.50 37.17 2.85
CA PRO A 66 -33.11 38.46 2.51
C PRO A 66 -32.43 39.65 3.19
#